data_AF-A0A1F9CX66-F1
#
_entry.id   AF-A0A1F9CX66-F1
#
_cell.length_a   1.000
_cell.length_b   1.000
_cell.length_c   1.000
_cell.angle_alpha   90.00
_cell.angle_beta   90.00
_cell.angle_gamma   90.00
#
_symmetry.space_group_name_H-M   'P 1'
#
loop_
_entity.id
_entity.type
_entity.pdbx_description
1 polymer ?
#
loop_
_entity_poly.entity_id
_entity_poly.type
_entity_poly.pdbx_seq_one_letter_code
_entity_poly.pdbx_strand_id
1 'polypeptide(L)'
;MVFSAVSLPWAILIQRENADFFRFFFIQEHVLRYATRIHHHFEPFYYYLPIVLLGTLPWCAFLPEALRGVRRKTDVLFGSVEKRFLLTWLGLILLFFSLSSSKLASYIAPLFPPLALFLGHLFRRYEEESEGDENRKAVPLLSRMAVMVPALLCTALLLAPLFPHKYTLAWNDWWPWIAFPLLSLLLTLFLPDLIRKRTGQGRLPTFYLLFALFLASVALPAARYMAPYKSALPLSRAIQAHVPKGAAVYQYGISLYGIDFYTGMRTPIVDDVGELRYGSERLLPEERARYFLTSDSFFRLIQEKGEIYCATKGGDKLERLKKEVPGLQVLWHNDAYYLVRLKRS
;
A
#
# COMPACT_ATOMS: atom_id res chain seq x y z
N MET A 1 32.37 14.31 -1.93
CA MET A 1 33.18 13.46 -1.04
C MET A 1 32.31 12.70 -0.03
N VAL A 2 31.47 13.37 0.77
CA VAL A 2 30.62 12.67 1.77
C VAL A 2 29.64 11.66 1.15
N PHE A 3 28.92 12.03 0.08
CA PHE A 3 27.98 11.12 -0.60
C PHE A 3 28.65 9.81 -1.04
N SER A 4 29.83 9.90 -1.67
CA SER A 4 30.58 8.74 -2.15
C SER A 4 31.09 7.88 -0.99
N ALA A 5 31.58 8.52 0.09
CA ALA A 5 32.06 7.81 1.27
C ALA A 5 30.95 7.00 1.95
N VAL A 6 29.69 7.46 1.88
CA VAL A 6 28.53 6.75 2.45
C VAL A 6 27.99 5.67 1.51
N SER A 7 27.91 5.95 0.20
CA SER A 7 27.22 5.06 -0.76
C SER A 7 28.10 3.97 -1.38
N LEU A 8 29.37 4.27 -1.68
CA LEU A 8 30.24 3.37 -2.43
C LEU A 8 30.68 2.12 -1.66
N PRO A 9 30.97 2.13 -0.34
CA PRO A 9 31.51 0.96 0.32
C PRO A 9 30.63 -0.28 0.18
N TRP A 10 29.31 -0.14 0.44
CA TRP A 10 28.37 -1.25 0.27
C TRP A 10 28.25 -1.70 -1.19
N ALA A 11 28.15 -0.74 -2.13
CA ALA A 11 28.04 -1.03 -3.56
C ALA A 11 29.25 -1.82 -4.08
N ILE A 12 30.46 -1.49 -3.62
CA ILE A 12 31.69 -2.21 -3.98
C ILE A 12 31.70 -3.61 -3.37
N LEU A 13 31.33 -3.76 -2.09
CA LEU A 13 31.31 -5.07 -1.42
C LEU A 13 30.31 -6.03 -2.05
N ILE A 14 29.07 -5.58 -2.30
CA ILE A 14 28.04 -6.46 -2.86
C ILE A 14 28.37 -6.90 -4.29
N GLN A 15 28.99 -6.02 -5.09
CA GLN A 15 29.47 -6.36 -6.43
C GLN A 15 30.64 -7.34 -6.42
N ARG A 16 31.51 -7.28 -5.41
CA ARG A 16 32.60 -8.25 -5.24
C ARG A 16 32.06 -9.64 -4.89
N GLU A 17 31.06 -9.71 -4.02
CA GLU A 17 30.41 -10.97 -3.63
C GLU A 17 29.48 -11.50 -4.74
N ASN A 18 28.88 -10.62 -5.54
CA ASN A 18 27.92 -10.97 -6.59
C ASN A 18 28.27 -10.20 -7.87
N ALA A 19 29.07 -10.83 -8.74
CA ALA A 19 29.67 -10.19 -9.91
C ALA A 19 28.67 -9.61 -10.94
N ASP A 20 27.41 -10.00 -10.88
CA ASP A 20 26.34 -9.52 -11.76
C ASP A 20 25.48 -8.40 -11.16
N PHE A 21 25.71 -8.05 -9.89
CA PHE A 21 24.86 -7.13 -9.13
C PHE A 21 24.69 -5.77 -9.81
N PHE A 22 25.74 -5.13 -10.32
CA PHE A 22 25.62 -3.81 -10.97
C PHE A 22 24.79 -3.85 -12.24
N ARG A 23 24.88 -4.93 -13.04
CA ARG A 23 24.02 -5.09 -14.20
C ARG A 23 22.57 -5.26 -13.78
N PHE A 24 22.31 -6.09 -12.77
CA PHE A 24 20.96 -6.28 -12.24
C PHE A 24 20.40 -4.96 -11.67
N PHE A 25 21.11 -4.35 -10.73
CA PHE A 25 20.65 -3.18 -10.00
C PHE A 25 20.56 -1.92 -10.89
N PHE A 26 21.62 -1.51 -11.58
CA PHE A 26 21.60 -0.26 -12.35
C PHE A 26 20.94 -0.42 -13.71
N ILE A 27 21.20 -1.51 -14.44
CA ILE A 27 20.67 -1.65 -15.80
C ILE A 27 19.24 -2.20 -15.76
N GLN A 28 19.02 -3.35 -15.13
CA GLN A 28 17.71 -3.99 -15.15
C GLN A 28 16.69 -3.23 -14.28
N GLU A 29 17.03 -2.93 -13.03
CA GLU A 29 16.09 -2.35 -12.07
C GLU A 29 15.89 -0.82 -12.20
N HIS A 30 16.83 -0.08 -12.82
CA HIS A 30 16.64 1.37 -13.07
C HIS A 30 16.39 1.67 -14.55
N VAL A 31 17.36 1.38 -15.43
CA VAL A 31 17.28 1.79 -16.84
C VAL A 31 16.18 1.04 -17.58
N LEU A 32 16.20 -0.29 -17.56
CA LEU A 32 15.21 -1.11 -18.26
C LEU A 32 13.83 -0.95 -17.62
N ARG A 33 13.74 -0.93 -16.29
CA ARG A 33 12.46 -0.67 -15.59
C ARG A 33 11.82 0.66 -15.99
N TYR A 34 12.61 1.71 -16.19
CA TYR A 34 12.11 3.02 -16.61
C TYR A 34 11.79 3.07 -18.11
N ALA A 35 12.70 2.58 -18.95
CA ALA A 35 12.64 2.75 -20.40
C ALA A 35 11.80 1.68 -21.12
N THR A 36 11.58 0.53 -20.49
CA THR A 36 10.96 -0.62 -21.14
C THR A 36 9.74 -1.14 -20.39
N ARG A 37 9.00 -1.99 -21.08
CA ARG A 37 7.73 -2.54 -20.65
C ARG A 37 7.83 -3.88 -19.89
N ILE A 38 9.03 -4.25 -19.44
CA ILE A 38 9.34 -5.60 -18.96
C ILE A 38 8.52 -6.00 -17.71
N HIS A 39 8.02 -5.05 -16.93
CA HIS A 39 7.29 -5.33 -15.67
C HIS A 39 5.75 -5.31 -15.77
N HIS A 40 5.17 -5.33 -16.98
CA HIS A 40 3.71 -5.50 -17.23
C HIS A 40 2.72 -4.53 -16.53
N HIS A 41 3.19 -3.50 -15.83
CA HIS A 41 2.37 -2.45 -15.21
C HIS A 41 2.27 -1.21 -16.10
N PHE A 42 1.48 -1.30 -17.17
CA PHE A 42 1.26 -0.19 -18.09
C PHE A 42 0.14 0.69 -17.63
N GLU A 43 0.49 1.93 -17.36
CA GLU A 43 -0.45 2.94 -16.94
C GLU A 43 -0.25 4.20 -17.80
N PRO A 44 -1.35 4.91 -18.11
CA PRO A 44 -1.32 6.06 -19.01
C PRO A 44 -0.42 7.18 -18.46
N PHE A 45 -0.01 8.13 -19.31
CA PHE A 45 0.85 9.24 -18.89
C PHE A 45 0.20 10.08 -17.76
N TYR A 46 -1.13 10.16 -17.72
CA TYR A 46 -1.89 10.87 -16.70
C TYR A 46 -2.14 10.05 -15.42
N TYR A 47 -1.57 8.85 -15.28
CA TYR A 47 -1.79 7.94 -14.14
C TYR A 47 -1.62 8.60 -12.77
N TYR A 48 -0.63 9.48 -12.62
CA TYR A 48 -0.36 10.14 -11.35
C TYR A 48 -1.29 11.31 -11.03
N LEU A 49 -2.03 11.84 -12.01
CA LEU A 49 -2.96 12.95 -11.78
C LEU A 49 -4.07 12.59 -10.76
N PRO A 50 -4.85 11.51 -10.93
CA PRO A 50 -5.84 11.12 -9.92
C PRO A 50 -5.19 10.76 -8.58
N ILE A 51 -3.99 10.17 -8.57
CA ILE A 51 -3.28 9.79 -7.34
C ILE A 51 -2.87 11.03 -6.53
N VAL A 52 -2.34 12.06 -7.20
CA VAL A 52 -2.00 13.33 -6.54
C VAL A 52 -3.26 14.04 -6.05
N LEU A 53 -4.35 14.01 -6.82
CA LEU A 53 -5.63 14.59 -6.39
C LEU A 53 -6.20 13.88 -5.15
N LEU A 54 -6.16 12.55 -5.12
CA LEU A 54 -6.59 11.75 -3.96
C LEU A 54 -5.66 11.92 -2.77
N GLY A 55 -4.34 11.92 -2.99
CA GLY A 55 -3.34 12.11 -1.93
C GLY A 55 -3.30 13.53 -1.37
N THR A 56 -3.88 14.49 -2.09
CA THR A 56 -4.13 15.85 -1.60
C THR A 56 -5.55 16.05 -1.10
N LEU A 57 -6.37 15.01 -0.95
CA LEU A 57 -7.58 15.15 -0.15
C LEU A 57 -7.19 15.35 1.32
N PRO A 58 -7.80 16.33 2.00
CA PRO A 58 -8.94 17.13 1.56
C PRO A 58 -8.54 18.50 0.98
N TRP A 59 -7.25 18.84 0.99
CA TRP A 59 -6.64 20.10 0.54
C TRP A 59 -7.16 20.58 -0.82
N CYS A 60 -7.30 19.68 -1.80
CA CYS A 60 -7.71 20.04 -3.16
C CYS A 60 -9.13 20.63 -3.24
N ALA A 61 -10.04 20.29 -2.30
CA ALA A 61 -11.40 20.83 -2.28
C ALA A 61 -11.45 22.33 -1.92
N PHE A 62 -10.45 22.81 -1.18
CA PHE A 62 -10.33 24.21 -0.76
C PHE A 62 -9.45 25.04 -1.70
N LEU A 63 -8.72 24.37 -2.61
CA LEU A 63 -7.76 25.01 -3.50
C LEU A 63 -8.37 26.11 -4.39
N PRO A 64 -9.54 25.91 -5.05
CA PRO A 64 -10.15 26.97 -5.88
C PRO A 64 -10.51 28.22 -5.09
N GLU A 65 -10.96 28.05 -3.85
CA GLU A 65 -11.33 29.15 -2.96
C GLU A 65 -10.09 29.93 -2.51
N ALA A 66 -9.06 29.22 -2.03
CA ALA A 66 -7.80 29.84 -1.60
C ALA A 66 -7.12 30.62 -2.74
N LEU A 67 -7.08 30.07 -3.95
CA LEU A 67 -6.51 30.76 -5.12
C LEU A 67 -7.29 32.03 -5.48
N ARG A 68 -8.63 32.00 -5.43
CA ARG A 68 -9.47 33.19 -5.69
C ARG A 68 -9.30 34.24 -4.59
N GLY A 69 -9.15 33.80 -3.34
CA GLY A 69 -8.99 34.67 -2.18
C GLY A 69 -7.71 35.50 -2.27
N VAL A 70 -6.58 34.82 -2.55
CA VAL A 70 -5.25 35.45 -2.62
C VAL A 70 -5.07 36.27 -3.91
N ARG A 71 -5.56 35.80 -5.07
CA ARG A 71 -5.39 36.51 -6.36
C ARG A 71 -6.04 37.91 -6.39
N ARG A 72 -6.99 38.19 -5.50
CA ARG A 72 -7.67 39.51 -5.40
C ARG A 72 -6.80 40.58 -4.76
N LYS A 73 -5.75 40.21 -4.04
CA LYS A 73 -4.74 41.11 -3.49
C LYS A 73 -3.45 40.87 -4.27
N THR A 74 -2.76 41.93 -4.69
CA THR A 74 -1.57 41.86 -5.58
C THR A 74 -0.32 41.28 -4.88
N ASP A 75 -0.50 40.42 -3.88
CA ASP A 75 0.56 39.92 -3.03
C ASP A 75 1.28 38.73 -3.65
N VAL A 76 2.61 38.78 -3.57
CA VAL A 76 3.48 37.70 -4.04
C VAL A 76 3.45 36.56 -3.02
N LEU A 77 2.90 35.41 -3.42
CA LEU A 77 2.79 34.19 -2.59
C LEU A 77 4.17 33.63 -2.19
N PHE A 78 5.10 33.56 -3.14
CA PHE A 78 6.46 33.04 -2.93
C PHE A 78 7.45 33.96 -3.60
N GLY A 79 8.63 34.14 -2.99
CA GLY A 79 9.75 34.77 -3.66
C GLY A 79 10.14 34.00 -4.94
N SER A 80 10.88 34.69 -5.82
CA SER A 80 11.21 34.15 -7.15
C SER A 80 12.01 32.84 -7.06
N VAL A 81 12.91 32.73 -6.09
CA VAL A 81 13.77 31.56 -5.89
C VAL A 81 12.96 30.38 -5.35
N GLU A 82 12.16 30.59 -4.32
CA GLU A 82 11.33 29.57 -3.69
C GLU A 82 10.31 29.02 -4.69
N LYS A 83 9.67 29.91 -5.45
CA LYS A 83 8.72 29.54 -6.49
C LYS A 83 9.40 28.67 -7.56
N ARG A 84 10.56 29.08 -8.06
CA ARG A 84 11.32 28.29 -9.05
C ARG A 84 11.69 26.93 -8.49
N PHE A 85 12.19 26.87 -7.26
CA PHE A 85 12.58 25.64 -6.61
C PHE A 85 11.40 24.66 -6.45
N LEU A 86 10.28 25.12 -5.87
CA LEU A 86 9.09 24.28 -5.66
C LEU A 86 8.48 23.81 -6.97
N LEU A 87 8.35 24.69 -7.97
CA LEU A 87 7.79 24.31 -9.27
C LEU A 87 8.73 23.35 -10.03
N THR A 88 10.04 23.53 -9.92
CA THR A 88 11.02 22.61 -10.52
C THR A 88 10.94 21.25 -9.85
N TRP A 89 10.86 21.20 -8.52
CA TRP A 89 10.73 19.94 -7.79
C TRP A 89 9.43 19.21 -8.18
N LEU A 90 8.28 19.90 -8.09
CA LEU A 90 6.98 19.34 -8.47
C LEU A 90 6.97 18.85 -9.92
N GLY A 91 7.44 19.70 -10.84
CA GLY A 91 7.49 19.40 -12.27
C GLY A 91 8.42 18.24 -12.60
N LEU A 92 9.64 18.23 -12.04
CA LEU A 92 10.62 17.19 -12.27
C LEU A 92 10.06 15.82 -11.85
N ILE A 93 9.54 15.71 -10.63
CA ILE A 93 9.03 14.43 -10.11
C ILE A 93 7.81 13.98 -10.91
N LEU A 94 6.85 14.89 -11.13
CA LEU A 94 5.63 14.53 -11.84
C LEU A 94 5.92 14.09 -13.27
N LEU A 95 6.73 14.84 -14.01
CA LEU A 95 7.07 14.52 -15.39
C LEU A 95 7.93 13.26 -15.49
N PHE A 96 8.97 13.13 -14.67
CA PHE A 96 9.85 11.96 -14.69
C PHE A 96 9.06 10.67 -14.47
N PHE A 97 8.24 10.57 -13.43
CA PHE A 97 7.47 9.35 -13.18
C PHE A 97 6.33 9.15 -14.19
N SER A 98 5.69 10.23 -14.67
CA SER A 98 4.64 10.12 -15.69
C SER A 98 5.16 9.57 -17.03
N LEU A 99 6.43 9.85 -17.35
CA LEU A 99 7.10 9.34 -18.55
C LEU A 99 7.69 7.92 -18.38
N SER A 100 7.77 7.40 -17.14
CA SER A 100 8.24 6.04 -16.87
C SER A 100 7.33 4.97 -17.50
N SER A 101 7.93 3.92 -18.06
CA SER A 101 7.21 2.76 -18.62
C SER A 101 6.56 1.89 -17.54
N SER A 102 7.18 1.81 -16.37
CA SER A 102 6.66 1.10 -15.20
C SER A 102 6.20 2.10 -14.14
N LYS A 103 4.94 2.01 -13.72
CA LYS A 103 4.34 2.93 -12.75
C LYS A 103 3.77 2.19 -11.56
N LEU A 104 4.15 2.63 -10.37
CA LEU A 104 3.52 2.24 -9.10
C LEU A 104 3.04 3.50 -8.40
N ALA A 105 1.87 3.41 -7.74
CA ALA A 105 1.24 4.57 -7.08
C ALA A 105 2.17 5.24 -6.06
N SER A 106 2.98 4.47 -5.33
CA SER A 106 3.91 4.99 -4.32
C SER A 106 5.09 5.78 -4.89
N TYR A 107 5.42 5.66 -6.17
CA TYR A 107 6.58 6.36 -6.76
C TYR A 107 6.43 7.88 -6.74
N ILE A 108 5.20 8.39 -6.77
CA ILE A 108 4.94 9.82 -6.70
C ILE A 108 5.05 10.39 -5.29
N ALA A 109 5.26 9.56 -4.25
CA ALA A 109 5.30 10.00 -2.86
C ALA A 109 6.24 11.19 -2.60
N PRO A 110 7.45 11.27 -3.20
CA PRO A 110 8.35 12.41 -2.99
C PRO A 110 7.87 13.74 -3.61
N LEU A 111 6.73 13.76 -4.32
CA LEU A 111 6.05 14.96 -4.79
C LEU A 111 5.27 15.66 -3.66
N PHE A 112 4.80 14.92 -2.65
CA PHE A 112 3.94 15.48 -1.60
C PHE A 112 4.63 16.50 -0.67
N PRO A 113 5.92 16.37 -0.29
CA PRO A 113 6.59 17.38 0.53
C PRO A 113 6.58 18.81 -0.07
N PRO A 114 7.07 19.06 -1.30
CA PRO A 114 6.99 20.41 -1.88
C PRO A 114 5.55 20.84 -2.13
N LEU A 115 4.62 19.90 -2.39
CA LEU A 115 3.21 20.21 -2.55
C LEU A 115 2.58 20.67 -1.23
N ALA A 116 2.90 20.02 -0.11
CA ALA A 116 2.44 20.38 1.22
C ALA A 116 2.99 21.75 1.65
N LEU A 117 4.26 22.06 1.34
CA LEU A 117 4.82 23.39 1.56
C LEU A 117 4.09 24.45 0.74
N PHE A 118 3.82 24.16 -0.54
CA PHE A 118 3.11 25.06 -1.43
C PHE A 118 1.69 25.36 -0.92
N LEU A 119 0.92 24.29 -0.67
CA LEU A 119 -0.46 24.38 -0.22
C LEU A 119 -0.56 24.98 1.19
N GLY A 120 0.33 24.59 2.11
CA GLY A 120 0.36 25.11 3.47
C GLY A 120 0.57 26.63 3.50
N HIS A 121 1.51 27.15 2.70
CA HIS A 121 1.71 28.60 2.61
C HIS A 121 0.51 29.32 1.98
N LEU A 122 -0.06 28.76 0.91
CA LEU A 122 -1.26 29.29 0.25
C LEU A 122 -2.44 29.37 1.23
N PHE A 123 -2.69 28.31 1.99
CA PHE A 123 -3.79 28.25 2.93
C PHE A 123 -3.59 29.15 4.14
N ARG A 124 -2.36 29.26 4.66
CA ARG A 124 -2.03 30.22 5.73
C ARG A 124 -2.34 31.66 5.30
N ARG A 125 -1.86 32.06 4.11
CA ARG A 125 -2.14 33.39 3.52
C ARG A 125 -3.63 33.64 3.36
N TYR A 126 -4.35 32.64 2.81
CA TYR A 126 -5.79 32.74 2.63
C TYR A 126 -6.55 32.90 3.96
N GLU A 127 -6.11 32.27 5.05
CA GLU A 127 -6.70 32.49 6.39
C GLU A 127 -6.41 33.89 6.93
N GLU A 128 -5.14 34.30 6.95
CA GLU A 128 -4.69 35.63 7.41
C GLU A 128 -5.43 36.76 6.68
N GLU A 129 -5.57 36.65 5.35
CA GLU A 129 -6.28 37.66 4.56
C GLU A 129 -7.80 37.64 4.73
N SER A 130 -8.35 36.58 5.31
CA SER A 130 -9.78 36.42 5.60
C SER A 130 -10.14 36.85 7.03
N GLU A 131 -9.15 37.25 7.84
CA GLU A 131 -9.36 37.89 9.14
C GLU A 131 -9.87 39.33 8.93
N GLY A 132 -11.19 39.53 9.02
CA GLY A 132 -11.83 40.85 8.95
C GLY A 132 -12.91 41.02 7.87
N ASP A 133 -13.03 40.09 6.92
CA ASP A 133 -14.09 40.10 5.92
C ASP A 133 -15.28 39.25 6.40
N GLU A 134 -16.32 39.90 6.92
CA GLU A 134 -17.54 39.22 7.40
C GLU A 134 -18.24 38.42 6.30
N ASN A 135 -18.01 38.73 5.02
CA ASN A 135 -18.62 38.02 3.89
C ASN A 135 -17.84 36.73 3.53
N ARG A 136 -16.65 36.50 4.11
CA ARG A 136 -15.84 35.26 3.99
C ARG A 136 -16.06 34.28 5.16
N LYS A 137 -17.19 34.40 5.87
CA LYS A 137 -17.49 33.65 7.10
C LYS A 137 -17.62 32.14 6.92
N ALA A 138 -17.92 31.62 5.73
CA ALA A 138 -18.06 30.19 5.50
C ALA A 138 -17.23 29.73 4.30
N VAL A 139 -16.43 28.67 4.51
CA VAL A 139 -16.10 27.77 3.39
C VAL A 139 -17.45 27.36 2.80
N PRO A 140 -17.67 27.45 1.48
CA PRO A 140 -18.93 27.01 0.89
C PRO A 140 -19.27 25.61 1.41
N LEU A 141 -20.49 25.42 1.91
CA LEU A 141 -20.99 24.11 2.32
C LEU A 141 -20.64 23.03 1.28
N LEU A 142 -20.69 23.42 0.00
CA LEU A 142 -20.28 22.64 -1.15
C LEU A 142 -18.85 22.04 -1.05
N SER A 143 -17.82 22.81 -0.67
CA SER A 143 -16.45 22.30 -0.52
C SER A 143 -16.28 21.34 0.65
N ARG A 144 -17.04 21.54 1.74
CA ARG A 144 -17.07 20.56 2.84
C ARG A 144 -17.76 19.28 2.41
N MET A 145 -18.91 19.40 1.73
CA MET A 145 -19.65 18.25 1.21
C MET A 145 -18.87 17.48 0.14
N ALA A 146 -18.09 18.17 -0.69
CA ALA A 146 -17.20 17.55 -1.68
C ALA A 146 -16.12 16.64 -1.05
N VAL A 147 -15.78 16.84 0.22
CA VAL A 147 -14.87 15.98 0.98
C VAL A 147 -15.63 14.95 1.79
N MET A 148 -16.70 15.38 2.47
CA MET A 148 -17.44 14.55 3.42
C MET A 148 -18.27 13.46 2.76
N VAL A 149 -18.90 13.74 1.61
CA VAL A 149 -19.73 12.74 0.92
C VAL A 149 -18.88 11.58 0.41
N PRO A 150 -17.74 11.81 -0.29
CA PRO A 150 -16.82 10.71 -0.62
C PRO A 150 -16.24 10.00 0.61
N ALA A 151 -15.89 10.73 1.67
CA ALA A 151 -15.36 10.11 2.89
C ALA A 151 -16.39 9.20 3.57
N LEU A 152 -17.65 9.61 3.63
CA LEU A 152 -18.75 8.81 4.15
C LEU A 152 -19.01 7.59 3.27
N LEU A 153 -19.03 7.75 1.95
CA LEU A 153 -19.18 6.64 0.99
C LEU A 153 -18.04 5.63 1.10
N CYS A 154 -16.78 6.09 1.20
CA CYS A 154 -15.63 5.22 1.41
C CYS A 154 -15.76 4.44 2.73
N THR A 155 -16.19 5.11 3.80
CA THR A 155 -16.44 4.45 5.09
C THR A 155 -17.54 3.41 4.96
N ALA A 156 -18.65 3.74 4.31
CA ALA A 156 -19.74 2.81 4.07
C ALA A 156 -19.30 1.60 3.23
N LEU A 157 -18.51 1.81 2.17
CA LEU A 157 -17.99 0.74 1.31
C LEU A 157 -17.00 -0.17 2.03
N LEU A 158 -16.14 0.39 2.90
CA LEU A 158 -15.20 -0.41 3.70
C LEU A 158 -15.92 -1.24 4.77
N LEU A 159 -17.05 -0.75 5.28
CA LEU A 159 -17.85 -1.42 6.29
C LEU A 159 -18.91 -2.35 5.69
N ALA A 160 -19.38 -2.12 4.46
CA ALA A 160 -20.44 -2.89 3.80
C ALA A 160 -20.19 -4.42 3.80
N PRO A 161 -18.96 -4.91 3.58
CA PRO A 161 -18.67 -6.35 3.64
C PRO A 161 -18.67 -6.96 5.05
N LEU A 162 -18.86 -6.17 6.11
CA LEU A 162 -19.04 -6.68 7.49
C LEU A 162 -20.48 -7.11 7.78
N PHE A 163 -21.45 -6.70 6.95
CA PHE A 163 -22.87 -7.00 7.12
C PHE A 163 -23.40 -8.32 6.50
N PRO A 164 -22.70 -9.06 5.61
CA PRO A 164 -23.13 -10.40 5.21
C PRO A 164 -23.07 -11.40 6.37
N HIS A 165 -24.10 -12.26 6.47
CA HIS A 165 -24.32 -13.26 7.54
C HIS A 165 -23.17 -14.25 7.86
N LYS A 166 -22.09 -14.28 7.07
CA LYS A 166 -20.92 -15.17 7.32
C LYS A 166 -19.97 -14.66 8.41
N TYR A 167 -20.06 -13.40 8.82
CA TYR A 167 -19.20 -12.80 9.86
C TYR A 167 -20.06 -12.32 11.05
N THR A 168 -20.41 -13.20 11.97
CA THR A 168 -21.05 -12.82 13.24
C THR A 168 -20.00 -12.21 14.19
N LEU A 169 -19.57 -10.98 13.91
CA LEU A 169 -18.77 -10.19 14.84
C LEU A 169 -19.68 -9.61 15.94
N ALA A 170 -19.29 -9.77 17.20
CA ALA A 170 -20.01 -9.20 18.33
C ALA A 170 -19.98 -7.65 18.25
N TRP A 171 -21.09 -6.97 18.55
CA TRP A 171 -21.20 -5.49 18.52
C TRP A 171 -20.02 -4.76 19.18
N ASN A 172 -19.56 -5.29 20.32
CA ASN A 172 -18.46 -4.75 21.10
C ASN A 172 -17.13 -4.67 20.33
N ASP A 173 -16.94 -5.53 19.32
CA ASP A 173 -15.71 -5.59 18.54
C ASP A 173 -15.67 -4.59 17.40
N TRP A 174 -16.81 -4.01 16.98
CA TRP A 174 -16.84 -3.18 15.77
C TRP A 174 -17.42 -1.78 15.89
N TRP A 175 -18.20 -1.47 16.92
CA TRP A 175 -18.72 -0.12 17.09
C TRP A 175 -17.63 0.98 17.14
N PRO A 176 -16.41 0.78 17.70
CA PRO A 176 -15.38 1.83 17.72
C PRO A 176 -14.87 2.15 16.30
N TRP A 177 -14.84 1.15 15.42
CA TRP A 177 -14.41 1.30 14.02
C TRP A 177 -15.37 2.14 13.19
N ILE A 178 -16.60 2.33 13.67
CA ILE A 178 -17.61 3.18 13.05
C ILE A 178 -17.69 4.52 13.77
N ALA A 179 -17.72 4.47 15.10
CA ALA A 179 -17.86 5.66 15.93
C ALA A 179 -16.71 6.66 15.70
N PHE A 180 -15.45 6.22 15.65
CA PHE A 180 -14.32 7.15 15.51
C PHE A 180 -14.23 7.83 14.13
N PRO A 181 -14.38 7.13 12.98
CA PRO A 181 -14.47 7.80 11.70
C PRO A 181 -15.67 8.74 11.62
N LEU A 182 -16.86 8.29 12.06
CA LEU A 182 -18.06 9.13 12.02
C LEU A 182 -17.94 10.35 12.91
N LEU A 183 -17.42 10.20 14.13
CA LEU A 183 -17.19 11.32 15.04
C LEU A 183 -16.22 12.32 14.42
N SER A 184 -15.10 11.84 13.86
CA SER A 184 -14.13 12.71 13.18
C SER A 184 -14.79 13.51 12.05
N LEU A 185 -15.62 12.86 11.22
CA LEU A 185 -16.38 13.53 10.16
C LEU A 185 -17.42 14.51 10.71
N LEU A 186 -18.16 14.16 11.75
CA LEU A 186 -19.15 15.05 12.38
C LEU A 186 -18.49 16.30 12.95
N LEU A 187 -17.32 16.16 13.59
CA LEU A 187 -16.56 17.29 14.11
C LEU A 187 -16.11 18.25 13.00
N THR A 188 -15.84 17.77 11.78
CA THR A 188 -15.44 18.65 10.65
C THR A 188 -16.53 19.65 10.25
N LEU A 189 -17.80 19.40 10.60
CA LEU A 189 -18.92 20.28 10.24
C LEU A 189 -18.91 21.60 11.01
N PHE A 190 -18.48 21.59 12.28
CA PHE A 190 -18.65 22.73 13.18
C PHE A 190 -17.38 23.12 13.94
N LEU A 191 -16.50 22.17 14.27
CA LEU A 191 -15.34 22.44 15.11
C LEU A 191 -14.34 23.42 14.46
N PRO A 192 -14.04 23.35 13.14
CA PRO A 192 -13.20 24.33 12.47
C PRO A 192 -13.69 25.78 12.62
N ASP A 193 -15.01 25.99 12.54
CA ASP A 193 -15.60 27.32 12.69
C ASP A 193 -15.64 27.77 14.15
N LEU A 194 -15.85 26.85 15.09
CA LEU A 194 -15.79 27.14 16.52
C LEU A 194 -14.38 27.57 16.94
N ILE A 195 -13.35 26.89 16.46
CA ILE A 195 -11.95 27.26 16.71
C ILE A 195 -11.69 28.66 16.14
N ARG A 196 -12.02 28.90 14.86
CA ARG A 196 -11.87 30.22 14.25
C ARG A 196 -12.55 31.33 15.05
N LYS A 197 -13.77 31.10 15.54
CA LYS A 197 -14.51 32.08 16.35
C LYS A 197 -13.81 32.40 17.67
N ARG A 198 -13.09 31.45 18.26
CA ARG A 198 -12.39 31.65 19.53
C ARG A 198 -10.99 32.22 19.37
N THR A 199 -10.25 31.81 18.33
CA THR A 199 -8.82 32.11 18.17
C THR A 199 -8.52 33.08 17.04
N GLY A 200 -9.51 33.48 16.23
CA GLY A 200 -9.30 34.28 15.01
C GLY A 200 -8.80 33.46 13.82
N GLN A 201 -7.90 32.50 14.09
CA GLN A 201 -7.21 31.65 13.10
C GLN A 201 -7.48 30.16 13.32
N GLY A 202 -6.96 29.29 12.43
CA GLY A 202 -6.88 27.85 12.68
C GLY A 202 -8.06 27.01 12.16
N ARG A 203 -8.87 27.54 11.25
CA ARG A 203 -10.00 26.81 10.65
C ARG A 203 -9.51 25.63 9.81
N LEU A 204 -8.64 25.88 8.84
CA LEU A 204 -8.09 24.89 7.90
C LEU A 204 -7.18 23.88 8.61
N PRO A 205 -6.24 24.27 9.51
CA PRO A 205 -5.48 23.31 10.31
C PRO A 205 -6.38 22.36 11.13
N THR A 206 -7.45 22.88 11.74
CA THR A 206 -8.41 22.06 12.49
C THR A 206 -9.11 21.06 11.56
N PHE A 207 -9.57 21.52 10.39
CA PHE A 207 -10.20 20.64 9.40
C PHE A 207 -9.24 19.53 8.93
N TYR A 208 -7.98 19.88 8.65
CA TYR A 208 -6.97 18.91 8.22
C TYR A 208 -6.62 17.91 9.31
N LEU A 209 -6.49 18.34 10.56
CA LEU A 209 -6.24 17.45 11.68
C LEU A 209 -7.39 16.44 11.85
N LEU A 210 -8.64 16.91 11.80
CA LEU A 210 -9.82 16.04 11.87
C LEU A 210 -9.90 15.06 10.70
N PHE A 211 -9.53 15.48 9.49
CA PHE A 211 -9.49 14.58 8.34
C PHE A 211 -8.34 13.56 8.46
N ALA A 212 -7.18 13.95 8.99
CA ALA A 212 -6.08 13.03 9.28
C ALA A 212 -6.48 11.99 10.34
N LEU A 213 -7.18 12.43 11.40
CA LEU A 213 -7.76 11.55 12.41
C LEU A 213 -8.79 10.59 11.81
N PHE A 214 -9.64 11.08 10.90
CA PHE A 214 -10.56 10.24 10.12
C PHE A 214 -9.79 9.16 9.34
N LEU A 215 -8.78 9.52 8.54
CA LEU A 215 -7.99 8.55 7.77
C LEU A 215 -7.31 7.51 8.68
N ALA A 216 -6.70 7.96 9.78
CA ALA A 216 -6.08 7.08 10.76
C ALA A 216 -7.11 6.11 11.39
N SER A 217 -8.30 6.60 11.70
CA SER A 217 -9.39 5.80 12.29
C SER A 217 -9.95 4.75 11.34
N VAL A 218 -9.91 4.98 10.02
CA VAL A 218 -10.36 4.04 8.98
C VAL A 218 -9.29 3.01 8.62
N ALA A 219 -8.00 3.38 8.70
CA ALA A 219 -6.89 2.52 8.32
C ALA A 219 -6.83 1.21 9.13
N LEU A 220 -7.05 1.27 10.45
CA LEU A 220 -7.04 0.11 11.34
C LEU A 220 -8.16 -0.92 11.03
N PRO A 221 -9.44 -0.52 10.92
CA PRO A 221 -10.51 -1.44 10.52
C PRO A 221 -10.27 -2.02 9.13
N ALA A 222 -9.83 -1.21 8.16
CA ALA A 222 -9.50 -1.70 6.83
C ALA A 222 -8.39 -2.77 6.87
N ALA A 223 -7.32 -2.54 7.64
CA ALA A 223 -6.25 -3.50 7.82
C ALA A 223 -6.74 -4.81 8.45
N ARG A 224 -7.59 -4.74 9.49
CA ARG A 224 -8.18 -5.94 10.11
C ARG A 224 -9.10 -6.71 9.17
N TYR A 225 -9.92 -6.01 8.39
CA TYR A 225 -10.79 -6.63 7.40
C TYR A 225 -9.99 -7.34 6.30
N MET A 226 -8.90 -6.72 5.83
CA MET A 226 -8.06 -7.30 4.77
C MET A 226 -7.12 -8.40 5.28
N ALA A 227 -6.75 -8.39 6.57
CA ALA A 227 -5.74 -9.29 7.14
C ALA A 227 -6.01 -10.79 6.87
N PRO A 228 -7.24 -11.33 7.04
CA PRO A 228 -7.53 -12.73 6.73
C PRO A 228 -7.18 -13.16 5.29
N TYR A 229 -7.27 -12.25 4.34
CA TYR A 229 -7.15 -12.54 2.90
C TYR A 229 -5.82 -12.08 2.29
N LYS A 230 -5.12 -11.14 2.95
CA LYS A 230 -3.89 -10.53 2.43
C LYS A 230 -2.66 -10.82 3.28
N SER A 231 -2.81 -11.11 4.57
CA SER A 231 -1.70 -11.45 5.45
C SER A 231 -1.43 -12.96 5.43
N ALA A 232 -0.16 -13.34 5.60
CA ALA A 232 0.22 -14.73 5.88
C ALA A 232 -0.14 -15.19 7.28
N LEU A 233 -0.42 -14.27 8.21
CA LEU A 233 -0.62 -14.55 9.64
C LEU A 233 -1.64 -15.66 9.94
N PRO A 234 -2.86 -15.68 9.35
CA PRO A 234 -3.84 -16.74 9.63
C PRO A 234 -3.32 -18.12 9.23
N LEU A 235 -2.70 -18.21 8.05
CA LEU A 235 -2.13 -19.43 7.53
C LEU A 235 -0.92 -19.89 8.35
N SER A 236 -0.06 -18.97 8.76
CA SER A 236 1.09 -19.27 9.64
C SER A 236 0.65 -19.80 11.01
N ARG A 237 -0.45 -19.26 11.58
CA ARG A 237 -1.05 -19.82 12.81
C ARG A 237 -1.60 -21.22 12.59
N ALA A 238 -2.25 -21.46 11.45
CA ALA A 238 -2.74 -22.79 11.09
C ALA A 238 -1.59 -23.79 10.92
N ILE A 239 -0.47 -23.38 10.31
CA ILE A 239 0.76 -24.18 10.18
C ILE A 239 1.28 -24.56 11.57
N GLN A 240 1.44 -23.60 12.48
CA GLN A 240 1.93 -23.88 13.84
C GLN A 240 1.01 -24.81 14.64
N ALA A 241 -0.30 -24.77 14.39
CA ALA A 241 -1.29 -25.59 15.08
C ALA A 241 -1.40 -27.03 14.52
N HIS A 242 -1.25 -27.22 13.20
CA HIS A 242 -1.56 -28.49 12.53
C HIS A 242 -0.34 -29.21 11.95
N VAL A 243 0.76 -28.51 11.70
CA VAL A 243 1.97 -29.10 11.11
C VAL A 243 2.93 -29.56 12.21
N PRO A 244 3.41 -30.82 12.18
CA PRO A 244 4.39 -31.30 13.15
C PRO A 244 5.66 -30.47 13.16
N LYS A 245 6.26 -30.29 14.35
CA LYS A 245 7.53 -29.57 14.49
C LYS A 245 8.62 -30.22 13.62
N GLY A 246 9.30 -29.42 12.81
CA GLY A 246 10.37 -29.87 11.91
C GLY A 246 9.89 -30.36 10.54
N ALA A 247 8.59 -30.51 10.31
CA ALA A 247 8.07 -30.82 8.97
C ALA A 247 8.17 -29.59 8.06
N ALA A 248 8.51 -29.82 6.78
CA ALA A 248 8.57 -28.77 5.77
C ALA A 248 7.16 -28.43 5.25
N VAL A 249 6.94 -27.13 4.97
CA VAL A 249 5.72 -26.63 4.35
C VAL A 249 6.06 -26.00 3.01
N TYR A 250 5.38 -26.46 1.96
CA TYR A 250 5.58 -25.99 0.58
C TYR A 250 4.49 -24.98 0.19
N GLN A 251 4.82 -23.99 -0.62
CA GLN A 251 3.87 -23.03 -1.15
C GLN A 251 3.49 -23.41 -2.59
N TYR A 252 2.29 -23.94 -2.80
CA TYR A 252 1.86 -24.45 -4.10
C TYR A 252 1.17 -23.40 -4.96
N GLY A 253 1.85 -23.01 -6.05
CA GLY A 253 1.36 -22.03 -7.02
C GLY A 253 1.18 -20.64 -6.42
N ILE A 254 1.81 -20.35 -5.28
CA ILE A 254 1.76 -19.05 -4.61
C ILE A 254 3.14 -18.71 -4.05
N SER A 255 3.50 -17.43 -4.07
CA SER A 255 4.56 -16.86 -3.23
C SER A 255 3.94 -15.90 -2.19
N LEU A 256 3.66 -16.41 -1.00
CA LEU A 256 3.02 -15.67 0.08
C LEU A 256 4.05 -14.95 0.94
N TYR A 257 4.20 -13.65 0.69
CA TYR A 257 5.10 -12.79 1.47
C TYR A 257 4.78 -12.82 2.97
N GLY A 258 5.83 -12.98 3.79
CA GLY A 258 5.75 -12.97 5.25
C GLY A 258 5.45 -14.33 5.90
N ILE A 259 5.16 -15.39 5.13
CA ILE A 259 4.94 -16.73 5.70
C ILE A 259 6.19 -17.23 6.44
N ASP A 260 7.37 -17.05 5.85
CA ASP A 260 8.66 -17.44 6.45
C ASP A 260 8.95 -16.65 7.73
N PHE A 261 8.58 -15.38 7.76
CA PHE A 261 8.73 -14.52 8.94
C PHE A 261 7.86 -15.00 10.11
N TYR A 262 6.57 -15.25 9.89
CA TYR A 262 5.66 -15.66 10.96
C TYR A 262 5.87 -17.11 11.43
N THR A 263 6.31 -17.98 10.53
CA THR A 263 6.55 -19.40 10.86
C THR A 263 7.96 -19.63 11.40
N GLY A 264 8.92 -18.75 11.11
CA GLY A 264 10.32 -18.93 11.48
C GLY A 264 11.01 -20.05 10.68
N MET A 265 10.41 -20.48 9.56
CA MET A 265 10.94 -21.54 8.70
C MET A 265 10.93 -21.09 7.24
N ARG A 266 11.91 -21.56 6.46
CA ARG A 266 11.96 -21.30 5.01
C ARG A 266 11.00 -22.24 4.30
N THR A 267 9.99 -21.69 3.62
CA THR A 267 8.97 -22.49 2.91
C THR A 267 9.29 -22.55 1.41
N PRO A 268 9.59 -23.74 0.85
CA PRO A 268 9.87 -23.87 -0.58
C PRO A 268 8.68 -23.45 -1.45
N ILE A 269 8.96 -22.82 -2.59
CA ILE A 269 7.96 -22.33 -3.54
C ILE A 269 7.82 -23.32 -4.69
N VAL A 270 6.58 -23.60 -5.09
CA VAL A 270 6.26 -24.45 -6.24
C VAL A 270 5.60 -23.59 -7.33
N ASP A 271 6.20 -23.59 -8.52
CA ASP A 271 5.82 -22.86 -9.74
C ASP A 271 5.90 -21.31 -9.68
N ASP A 272 5.32 -20.66 -8.65
CA ASP A 272 5.17 -19.20 -8.56
C ASP A 272 6.41 -18.49 -7.99
N VAL A 273 7.55 -18.64 -8.66
CA VAL A 273 8.83 -18.07 -8.19
C VAL A 273 8.84 -16.53 -8.16
N GLY A 274 7.99 -15.88 -8.95
CA GLY A 274 7.81 -14.43 -8.96
C GLY A 274 9.11 -13.63 -9.10
N GLU A 275 9.28 -12.64 -8.21
CA GLU A 275 10.43 -11.72 -8.14
C GLU A 275 11.75 -12.42 -7.77
N LEU A 276 11.68 -13.60 -7.15
CA LEU A 276 12.87 -14.37 -6.75
C LEU A 276 13.52 -15.10 -7.92
N ARG A 277 12.92 -15.07 -9.12
CA ARG A 277 13.38 -15.84 -10.27
C ARG A 277 14.84 -15.58 -10.61
N TYR A 278 15.22 -14.30 -10.69
CA TYR A 278 16.59 -13.90 -11.02
C TYR A 278 17.62 -14.51 -10.06
N GLY A 279 17.34 -14.48 -8.76
CA GLY A 279 18.19 -15.09 -7.74
C GLY A 279 18.15 -16.62 -7.78
N SER A 280 16.96 -17.21 -7.94
CA SER A 280 16.77 -18.67 -7.96
C SER A 280 17.55 -19.37 -9.08
N GLU A 281 17.72 -18.70 -10.22
CA GLU A 281 18.45 -19.24 -11.38
C GLU A 281 19.97 -19.26 -11.18
N ARG A 282 20.48 -18.56 -10.18
CA ARG A 282 21.91 -18.46 -9.85
C ARG A 282 22.31 -19.31 -8.66
N LEU A 283 21.35 -19.96 -8.00
CA LEU A 283 21.63 -20.91 -6.94
C LEU A 283 22.25 -22.19 -7.51
N LEU A 284 23.01 -22.89 -6.66
CA LEU A 284 23.47 -24.25 -6.97
C LEU A 284 22.24 -25.13 -7.30
N PRO A 285 22.32 -26.03 -8.30
CA PRO A 285 21.18 -26.84 -8.72
C PRO A 285 20.50 -27.60 -7.58
N GLU A 286 21.27 -28.08 -6.61
CA GLU A 286 20.76 -28.78 -5.42
C GLU A 286 19.96 -27.86 -4.50
N GLU A 287 20.45 -26.65 -4.25
CA GLU A 287 19.74 -25.66 -3.42
C GLU A 287 18.48 -25.17 -4.14
N ARG A 288 18.56 -24.94 -5.45
CA ARG A 288 17.41 -24.57 -6.27
C ARG A 288 16.33 -25.65 -6.22
N ALA A 289 16.69 -26.92 -6.41
CA ALA A 289 15.75 -28.04 -6.37
C ALA A 289 15.10 -28.20 -4.97
N ARG A 290 15.78 -27.77 -3.91
CA ARG A 290 15.25 -27.81 -2.54
C ARG A 290 14.20 -26.72 -2.26
N TYR A 291 14.39 -25.52 -2.79
CA TYR A 291 13.58 -24.34 -2.44
C TYR A 291 12.67 -23.82 -3.54
N PHE A 292 12.91 -24.16 -4.81
CA PHE A 292 12.18 -23.68 -5.97
C PHE A 292 11.82 -24.86 -6.88
N LEU A 293 10.66 -25.43 -6.65
CA LEU A 293 10.20 -26.64 -7.32
C LEU A 293 9.26 -26.31 -8.49
N THR A 294 9.25 -27.19 -9.47
CA THR A 294 8.17 -27.30 -10.46
C THR A 294 7.09 -28.23 -9.92
N SER A 295 5.85 -28.10 -10.38
CA SER A 295 4.76 -29.05 -10.13
C SER A 295 5.23 -30.51 -10.29
N ASP A 296 5.93 -30.85 -11.38
CA ASP A 296 6.40 -32.21 -11.64
C ASP A 296 7.36 -32.72 -10.57
N SER A 297 8.37 -31.91 -10.22
CA SER A 297 9.33 -32.26 -9.14
C SER A 297 8.65 -32.34 -7.78
N PHE A 298 7.64 -31.51 -7.53
CA PHE A 298 6.87 -31.49 -6.30
C PHE A 298 6.03 -32.76 -6.15
N PHE A 299 5.34 -33.20 -7.21
CA PHE A 299 4.56 -34.44 -7.16
C PHE A 299 5.44 -35.69 -7.04
N ARG A 300 6.63 -35.72 -7.65
CA ARG A 300 7.62 -36.78 -7.41
C ARG A 300 8.07 -36.83 -5.96
N LEU A 301 8.32 -35.66 -5.35
CA LEU A 301 8.72 -35.55 -3.96
C LEU A 301 7.68 -36.11 -2.99
N ILE A 302 6.38 -36.00 -3.31
CA ILE A 302 5.31 -36.61 -2.52
C ILE A 302 5.45 -38.14 -2.52
N GLN A 303 5.77 -38.73 -3.67
CA GLN A 303 5.93 -40.18 -3.82
C GLN A 303 7.14 -40.70 -3.04
N GLU A 304 8.22 -39.91 -2.97
CA GLU A 304 9.46 -40.24 -2.25
C GLU A 304 9.30 -40.09 -0.73
N LYS A 305 8.73 -38.97 -0.26
CA LYS A 305 8.61 -38.68 1.18
C LYS A 305 7.39 -39.30 1.84
N GLY A 306 6.42 -39.76 1.06
CA GLY A 306 5.17 -40.36 1.53
C GLY A 306 4.16 -39.35 2.09
N GLU A 307 4.64 -38.30 2.75
CA GLU A 307 3.80 -37.26 3.34
C GLU A 307 4.47 -35.88 3.28
N ILE A 308 3.72 -34.87 2.82
CA ILE A 308 4.15 -33.46 2.87
C ILE A 308 2.98 -32.52 3.22
N TYR A 309 3.32 -31.33 3.70
CA TYR A 309 2.37 -30.26 3.98
C TYR A 309 2.52 -29.15 2.95
N CYS A 310 1.42 -28.63 2.43
CA CYS A 310 1.48 -27.47 1.55
C CYS A 310 0.38 -26.45 1.81
N ALA A 311 0.72 -25.21 1.48
CA ALA A 311 -0.11 -24.03 1.52
C ALA A 311 -0.46 -23.61 0.09
N THR A 312 -1.72 -23.33 -0.19
CA THR A 312 -2.16 -22.79 -1.48
C THR A 312 -3.22 -21.70 -1.32
N LYS A 313 -3.52 -20.96 -2.39
CA LYS A 313 -4.50 -19.87 -2.41
C LYS A 313 -5.53 -20.07 -3.52
N GLY A 314 -6.80 -19.95 -3.16
CA GLY A 314 -7.93 -20.07 -4.08
C GLY A 314 -8.32 -21.51 -4.40
N GLY A 315 -9.59 -21.70 -4.75
CA GLY A 315 -10.19 -23.02 -5.03
C GLY A 315 -9.55 -23.74 -6.21
N ASP A 316 -9.21 -23.03 -7.29
CA ASP A 316 -8.70 -23.66 -8.52
C ASP A 316 -7.40 -24.45 -8.31
N LYS A 317 -6.48 -23.90 -7.50
CA LYS A 317 -5.21 -24.57 -7.17
C LYS A 317 -5.41 -25.76 -6.24
N LEU A 318 -6.38 -25.66 -5.32
CA LEU A 318 -6.77 -26.78 -4.47
C LEU A 318 -7.37 -27.92 -5.31
N GLU A 319 -8.23 -27.61 -6.27
CA GLU A 319 -8.81 -28.60 -7.17
C GLU A 319 -7.74 -29.27 -8.04
N ARG A 320 -6.73 -28.51 -8.49
CA ARG A 320 -5.56 -29.11 -9.17
C ARG A 320 -4.81 -30.09 -8.27
N LEU A 321 -4.56 -29.74 -7.01
CA LEU A 321 -3.93 -30.65 -6.05
C LEU A 321 -4.76 -31.90 -5.79
N LYS A 322 -6.09 -31.78 -5.68
CA LYS A 322 -7.00 -32.93 -5.50
C LYS A 322 -6.99 -33.90 -6.68
N LYS A 323 -6.88 -33.38 -7.91
CA LYS A 323 -6.80 -34.21 -9.12
C LYS A 323 -5.53 -35.08 -9.13
N GLU A 324 -4.40 -34.49 -8.77
CA GLU A 324 -3.10 -35.18 -8.76
C GLU A 324 -2.92 -36.06 -7.51
N VAL A 325 -3.52 -35.67 -6.37
CA VAL A 325 -3.44 -36.38 -5.10
C VAL A 325 -4.85 -36.54 -4.52
N PRO A 326 -5.61 -37.59 -4.93
CA PRO A 326 -6.98 -37.81 -4.45
C PRO A 326 -7.08 -38.01 -2.94
N GLY A 327 -6.02 -38.51 -2.30
CA GLY A 327 -5.90 -38.68 -0.85
C GLY A 327 -5.57 -37.40 -0.06
N LEU A 328 -5.65 -36.22 -0.70
CA LEU A 328 -5.43 -34.93 -0.04
C LEU A 328 -6.41 -34.72 1.12
N GLN A 329 -5.88 -34.27 2.25
CA GLN A 329 -6.67 -33.85 3.41
C GLN A 329 -6.49 -32.35 3.64
N VAL A 330 -7.59 -31.60 3.70
CA VAL A 330 -7.55 -30.18 4.11
C VAL A 330 -7.45 -30.12 5.63
N LEU A 331 -6.35 -29.57 6.15
CA LEU A 331 -6.13 -29.40 7.59
C LEU A 331 -6.79 -28.11 8.10
N TRP A 332 -6.79 -27.06 7.29
CA TRP A 332 -7.37 -25.76 7.64
C TRP A 332 -7.65 -24.93 6.38
N HIS A 333 -8.69 -24.10 6.40
CA HIS A 333 -8.94 -23.08 5.39
C HIS A 333 -9.66 -21.86 5.94
N ASN A 334 -9.56 -20.74 5.21
CA ASN A 334 -10.38 -19.55 5.43
C ASN A 334 -10.99 -19.01 4.12
N ASP A 335 -11.22 -19.91 3.16
CA ASP A 335 -11.73 -19.67 1.80
C ASP A 335 -10.80 -18.86 0.88
N ALA A 336 -9.79 -18.17 1.43
CA ALA A 336 -8.69 -17.60 0.65
C ALA A 336 -7.48 -18.53 0.60
N TYR A 337 -7.06 -19.03 1.75
CA TYR A 337 -5.90 -19.91 1.90
C TYR A 337 -6.32 -21.29 2.37
N TYR A 338 -5.57 -22.29 1.93
CA TYR A 338 -5.77 -23.69 2.28
C TYR A 338 -4.44 -24.26 2.75
N LEU A 339 -4.45 -24.88 3.92
CA LEU A 339 -3.37 -25.73 4.42
C LEU A 339 -3.81 -27.18 4.24
N VAL A 340 -3.01 -27.94 3.49
CA VAL A 340 -3.36 -29.31 3.14
C VAL A 340 -2.21 -30.26 3.47
N ARG A 341 -2.60 -31.49 3.78
CA ARG A 341 -1.73 -32.65 3.94
C ARG A 341 -1.86 -33.51 2.70
N LEU A 342 -0.74 -33.74 2.04
CA LEU A 342 -0.65 -34.59 0.85
C LEU A 342 -0.01 -35.90 1.27
N LYS A 343 -0.74 -37.00 1.09
CA LYS A 343 -0.22 -38.36 1.30
C LYS A 343 -0.11 -39.08 -0.03
N ARG A 344 0.91 -39.92 -0.12
CA ARG A 344 1.02 -40.91 -1.19
C ARG A 344 -0.22 -41.79 -1.23
N SER A 345 -0.79 -41.93 -2.42
CA SER A 345 -1.88 -42.86 -2.74
C SER A 345 -1.42 -44.30 -2.71
#